data_AF-A0A5U6C5V9-F1
#
_entry.id   AF-A0A5U6C5V9-F1
#
_cell.length_a   1.000
_cell.length_b   1.000
_cell.length_c   1.000
_cell.angle_alpha   90.00
_cell.angle_beta   90.00
_cell.angle_gamma   90.00
#
_symmetry.space_group_name_H-M   'P 1'
#
loop_
_entity.id
_entity.type
_entity.pdbx_description
1 polymer ?
#
loop_
_entity_poly.entity_id
_entity_poly.type
_entity_poly.pdbx_seq_one_letter_code
_entity_poly.pdbx_strand_id
1 'polypeptide(L)'
;MDEYNEAFNEVDLLMNEILGKLNITIDETNLYPTEDIFRVIVREIDVENLKALSSVYYDEKFQIVMEDISPNVRKFMYWWEDNLDYGAIDIQALIAKKEGEVIFPIILANSDKDKNKKRI
;
A
#
# COMPACT_ATOMS: atom_id res chain seq x y z
N MET A 1 -22.48 -0.47 4.39
CA MET A 1 -22.30 0.87 3.79
C MET A 1 -21.32 1.67 4.62
N ASP A 2 -21.61 1.94 5.89
CA ASP A 2 -20.78 2.86 6.70
C ASP A 2 -19.31 2.45 6.86
N GLU A 3 -19.01 1.17 7.10
CA GLU A 3 -17.63 0.66 7.23
C GLU A 3 -16.83 0.73 5.91
N TYR A 4 -17.51 0.52 4.78
CA TYR A 4 -16.88 0.64 3.46
C TYR A 4 -16.67 2.09 3.06
N ASN A 5 -17.57 2.99 3.46
CA ASN A 5 -17.37 4.42 3.23
C ASN A 5 -16.07 4.89 3.90
N GLU A 6 -15.76 4.41 5.10
CA GLU A 6 -14.50 4.73 5.77
C GLU A 6 -13.28 4.17 5.04
N ALA A 7 -13.30 2.88 4.70
CA ALA A 7 -12.20 2.23 3.96
C ALA A 7 -11.95 2.89 2.59
N PHE A 8 -12.99 3.23 1.83
CA PHE A 8 -12.84 3.89 0.54
C PHE A 8 -12.47 5.36 0.64
N ASN A 9 -12.86 6.06 1.71
CA ASN A 9 -12.34 7.39 2.00
C ASN A 9 -10.84 7.34 2.29
N GLU A 10 -10.38 6.31 3.00
CA GLU A 10 -8.95 6.08 3.22
C GLU A 10 -8.22 5.79 1.90
N VAL A 11 -8.78 4.94 1.04
CA VAL A 11 -8.24 4.70 -0.31
C VAL A 11 -8.19 6.00 -1.12
N ASP A 12 -9.23 6.86 -1.07
CA ASP A 12 -9.24 8.13 -1.78
C ASP A 12 -8.11 9.06 -1.29
N LEU A 13 -7.92 9.16 0.02
CA LEU A 13 -6.82 9.94 0.61
C LEU A 13 -5.45 9.39 0.17
N LEU A 14 -5.27 8.07 0.25
CA LEU A 14 -4.02 7.40 -0.14
C LEU A 14 -3.74 7.54 -1.63
N MET A 15 -4.74 7.36 -2.47
CA MET A 15 -4.66 7.57 -3.91
C MET A 15 -4.18 9.00 -4.19
N ASN A 16 -4.82 10.01 -3.60
CA ASN A 16 -4.44 11.41 -3.83
C ASN A 16 -3.02 11.72 -3.32
N GLU A 17 -2.60 11.15 -2.19
CA GLU A 17 -1.25 11.30 -1.68
C GLU A 17 -0.20 10.67 -2.62
N ILE A 18 -0.44 9.43 -3.06
CA ILE A 18 0.46 8.67 -3.94
C ILE A 18 0.60 9.38 -5.29
N LEU A 19 -0.53 9.69 -5.94
CA LEU A 19 -0.54 10.36 -7.24
C LEU A 19 0.06 11.77 -7.15
N GLY A 20 -0.20 12.49 -6.05
CA GLY A 20 0.38 13.80 -5.76
C GLY A 20 1.91 13.75 -5.62
N LYS A 21 2.47 12.74 -4.94
CA LYS A 21 3.93 12.54 -4.82
C LYS A 21 4.59 12.28 -6.18
N LEU A 22 3.89 11.59 -7.06
CA LEU A 22 4.37 11.29 -8.41
C LEU A 22 4.08 12.40 -9.43
N ASN A 23 3.33 13.43 -9.03
CA ASN A 23 2.87 14.50 -9.90
C ASN A 23 2.18 13.96 -11.17
N ILE A 24 1.31 12.96 -10.96
CA ILE A 24 0.46 12.37 -11.99
C ILE A 24 -1.00 12.37 -11.53
N THR A 25 -1.91 12.24 -12.47
CA THR A 25 -3.33 12.04 -12.27
C THR A 25 -3.70 10.56 -12.41
N ILE A 26 -4.93 10.21 -12.01
CA ILE A 26 -5.43 8.84 -12.14
C ILE A 26 -5.50 8.37 -13.60
N ASP A 27 -5.74 9.27 -14.55
CA ASP A 27 -5.79 8.92 -15.97
C ASP A 27 -4.38 8.73 -16.57
N GLU A 28 -3.35 9.25 -15.90
CA GLU A 28 -1.95 9.13 -16.30
C GLU A 28 -1.29 7.81 -15.82
N THR A 29 -1.94 7.05 -14.93
CA THR A 29 -1.41 5.76 -14.44
C THR A 29 -1.28 4.69 -15.53
N ASN A 30 -1.97 4.88 -16.66
CA ASN A 30 -1.92 4.01 -17.84
C ASN A 30 -1.04 4.55 -18.97
N LEU A 31 -0.43 5.73 -18.82
CA LEU A 31 0.37 6.37 -19.88
C LEU A 31 1.85 5.92 -19.90
N TYR A 32 2.31 5.29 -18.83
CA TYR A 32 3.64 4.69 -18.74
C TYR A 32 3.51 3.17 -18.63
N PRO A 33 4.59 2.38 -18.81
CA PRO A 33 4.54 0.95 -18.56
C PRO A 33 3.95 0.71 -17.17
N THR A 34 2.81 0.01 -17.13
CA THR A 34 1.98 -0.18 -15.92
C THR A 34 2.82 -0.73 -14.75
N GLU A 35 3.75 -1.63 -15.08
CA GLU A 35 4.73 -2.24 -14.17
C GLU A 35 5.70 -1.22 -13.54
N ASP A 36 6.09 -0.17 -14.26
CA ASP A 36 7.07 0.81 -13.78
C ASP A 36 6.47 1.78 -12.76
N ILE A 37 5.26 2.31 -13.02
CA ILE A 37 4.59 3.19 -12.05
C ILE A 37 4.21 2.38 -10.80
N PHE A 38 3.66 1.18 -10.98
CA PHE A 38 3.29 0.34 -9.85
C PHE A 38 4.47 0.01 -8.95
N ARG A 39 5.63 -0.32 -9.54
CA ARG A 39 6.89 -0.50 -8.79
C ARG A 39 7.34 0.73 -8.02
N VAL A 40 7.21 1.91 -8.61
CA VAL A 40 7.53 3.16 -7.91
C VAL A 40 6.58 3.35 -6.74
N ILE A 41 5.26 3.20 -6.96
CA ILE A 41 4.24 3.37 -5.93
C ILE A 41 4.48 2.45 -4.74
N VAL A 42 4.61 1.14 -4.96
CA VAL A 42 4.76 0.19 -3.85
C VAL A 42 6.10 0.33 -3.12
N ARG A 43 7.12 0.92 -3.75
CA ARG A 43 8.39 1.24 -3.09
C ARG A 43 8.26 2.43 -2.16
N GLU A 44 7.61 3.49 -2.60
CA GLU A 44 7.51 4.76 -1.87
C GLU A 44 6.44 4.76 -0.77
N ILE A 45 5.37 3.99 -0.93
CA ILE A 45 4.31 3.87 0.09
C ILE A 45 4.86 3.16 1.34
N ASP A 46 4.47 3.63 2.53
CA ASP A 46 4.81 2.96 3.77
C ASP A 46 4.03 1.64 3.94
N VAL A 47 4.51 0.83 4.89
CA VAL A 47 4.01 -0.53 5.08
C VAL A 47 2.57 -0.59 5.59
N GLU A 48 2.12 0.41 6.35
CA GLU A 48 0.76 0.41 6.90
C GLU A 48 -0.24 0.83 5.82
N ASN A 49 0.08 1.85 5.04
CA ASN A 49 -0.72 2.24 3.88
C ASN A 49 -0.76 1.15 2.80
N LEU A 50 0.35 0.40 2.61
CA LEU A 50 0.39 -0.76 1.72
C LEU A 50 -0.55 -1.88 2.18
N LYS A 51 -0.59 -2.15 3.49
CA LYS A 51 -1.51 -3.13 4.09
C LYS A 51 -2.96 -2.67 3.96
N ALA A 52 -3.25 -1.39 4.21
CA ALA A 52 -4.60 -0.83 4.07
C ALA A 52 -5.13 -1.04 2.65
N LEU A 53 -4.38 -0.60 1.62
CA LEU A 53 -4.75 -0.81 0.21
C LEU A 53 -4.94 -2.29 -0.14
N SER A 54 -4.02 -3.14 0.32
CA SER A 54 -4.09 -4.59 0.04
C SER A 54 -5.30 -5.23 0.72
N SER A 55 -5.63 -4.81 1.95
CA SER A 55 -6.75 -5.36 2.70
C SER A 55 -8.11 -5.07 2.05
N VAL A 56 -8.27 -3.87 1.47
CA VAL A 56 -9.48 -3.50 0.72
C VAL A 56 -9.65 -4.39 -0.50
N TYR A 57 -8.57 -4.73 -1.20
CA TYR A 57 -8.61 -5.64 -2.34
C TYR A 57 -9.00 -7.08 -1.95
N TYR A 58 -8.43 -7.61 -0.85
CA TYR A 58 -8.69 -8.98 -0.41
C TYR A 58 -10.03 -9.15 0.34
N ASP A 59 -10.79 -8.08 0.57
CA ASP A 59 -12.13 -8.19 1.14
C ASP A 59 -13.09 -8.84 0.14
N GLU A 60 -13.72 -9.96 0.51
CA GLU A 60 -14.66 -10.69 -0.35
C GLU A 60 -15.85 -9.84 -0.84
N LYS A 61 -16.17 -8.75 -0.14
CA LYS A 61 -17.24 -7.83 -0.52
C LYS A 61 -16.76 -6.70 -1.42
N PHE A 62 -15.45 -6.55 -1.65
CA PHE A 62 -14.87 -5.51 -2.49
C PHE A 62 -15.62 -5.34 -3.82
N GLN A 63 -15.83 -6.45 -4.53
CA GLN A 63 -16.52 -6.46 -5.82
C GLN A 63 -18.00 -6.05 -5.73
N ILE A 64 -18.63 -6.21 -4.55
CA ILE A 64 -20.03 -5.85 -4.31
C ILE A 64 -20.19 -4.35 -4.09
N VAL A 65 -19.24 -3.73 -3.37
CA VAL A 65 -19.31 -2.30 -3.02
C VAL A 65 -18.60 -1.38 -4.01
N MET A 66 -17.76 -1.91 -4.91
CA MET A 66 -17.07 -1.15 -5.97
C MET A 66 -18.02 -0.37 -6.89
N GLU A 67 -19.28 -0.76 -7.02
CA GLU A 67 -20.27 -0.02 -7.82
C GLU A 67 -20.78 1.26 -7.17
N ASP A 68 -20.67 1.38 -5.84
CA ASP A 68 -21.19 2.50 -5.05
C ASP A 68 -20.14 3.56 -4.70
N ILE A 69 -18.87 3.35 -5.09
CA ILE A 69 -17.77 4.27 -4.76
C ILE A 69 -17.49 5.29 -5.86
N SER A 70 -16.73 6.32 -5.47
CA SER A 70 -16.20 7.36 -6.36
C SER A 70 -15.55 6.77 -7.61
N PRO A 71 -15.85 7.29 -8.82
CA PRO A 71 -15.26 6.80 -10.06
C PRO A 71 -13.73 6.76 -10.07
N ASN A 72 -13.07 7.71 -9.39
CA ASN A 72 -11.61 7.76 -9.34
C ASN A 72 -11.03 6.66 -8.45
N VAL A 73 -11.61 6.46 -7.27
CA VAL A 73 -11.24 5.36 -6.37
C VAL A 73 -11.45 4.01 -7.05
N ARG A 74 -12.55 3.86 -7.79
CA ARG A 74 -12.83 2.66 -8.59
C ARG A 74 -11.76 2.40 -9.65
N LYS A 75 -11.41 3.42 -10.44
CA LYS A 75 -10.34 3.32 -11.44
C LYS A 75 -9.01 2.93 -10.80
N PHE A 76 -8.68 3.55 -9.67
CA PHE A 76 -7.45 3.26 -8.94
C PHE A 76 -7.40 1.83 -8.44
N MET A 77 -8.48 1.34 -7.85
CA MET A 77 -8.52 -0.03 -7.32
C MET A 77 -8.50 -1.10 -8.43
N TYR A 78 -9.13 -0.86 -9.58
CA TYR A 78 -9.00 -1.76 -10.73
C TYR A 78 -7.57 -1.77 -11.28
N TRP A 79 -6.94 -0.60 -11.41
CA TRP A 79 -5.53 -0.52 -11.80
C TRP A 79 -4.63 -1.24 -10.79
N TRP A 80 -4.91 -1.13 -9.49
CA TRP A 80 -4.19 -1.83 -8.43
C TRP A 80 -4.34 -3.35 -8.55
N GLU A 81 -5.57 -3.85 -8.70
CA GLU A 81 -5.91 -5.26 -8.92
C GLU A 81 -5.19 -5.83 -10.13
N ASP A 82 -5.27 -5.17 -11.29
CA ASP A 82 -4.59 -5.61 -12.52
C ASP A 82 -3.08 -5.81 -12.26
N ASN A 83 -2.43 -4.88 -11.58
CA ASN A 83 -0.99 -4.98 -11.29
C ASN A 83 -0.63 -6.13 -10.34
N LEU A 84 -1.51 -6.47 -9.39
CA LEU A 84 -1.34 -7.61 -8.51
C LEU A 84 -1.50 -8.93 -9.29
N ASP A 85 -2.54 -9.04 -10.12
CA ASP A 85 -2.88 -10.27 -10.86
C ASP A 85 -1.91 -10.58 -12.00
N TYR A 86 -1.38 -9.55 -12.67
CA TYR A 86 -0.31 -9.74 -13.66
C TYR A 86 1.04 -10.15 -13.04
N GLY A 87 1.10 -10.35 -11.72
CA GLY A 87 2.27 -10.85 -11.02
C GLY A 87 3.44 -9.89 -11.04
N ALA A 88 3.17 -8.58 -11.17
CA ALA A 88 4.22 -7.58 -11.22
C ALA A 88 5.09 -7.62 -9.95
N ILE A 89 4.46 -7.90 -8.80
CA ILE A 89 5.08 -7.89 -7.46
C ILE A 89 4.32 -8.84 -6.53
N ASP A 90 5.06 -9.67 -5.78
CA ASP A 90 4.52 -10.38 -4.62
C ASP A 90 4.32 -9.39 -3.46
N ILE A 91 3.06 -8.93 -3.29
CA ILE A 91 2.70 -7.92 -2.30
C ILE A 91 2.94 -8.38 -0.87
N GLN A 92 2.72 -9.67 -0.58
CA GLN A 92 2.91 -10.23 0.75
C GLN A 92 4.39 -10.30 1.10
N ALA A 93 5.23 -10.74 0.15
CA ALA A 93 6.68 -10.72 0.31
C ALA A 93 7.22 -9.28 0.48
N LEU A 94 6.65 -8.31 -0.23
CA LEU A 94 7.03 -6.91 -0.11
C LEU A 94 6.66 -6.34 1.27
N ILE A 95 5.46 -6.61 1.77
CA ILE A 95 5.03 -6.22 3.13
C ILE A 95 5.99 -6.80 4.16
N ALA A 96 6.24 -8.11 4.12
CA ALA A 96 7.14 -8.79 5.06
C ALA A 96 8.56 -8.20 5.03
N LYS A 97 9.06 -7.84 3.85
CA LYS A 97 10.36 -7.17 3.70
C LYS A 97 10.37 -5.79 4.36
N LYS A 98 9.37 -4.95 4.08
CA LYS A 98 9.27 -3.60 4.66
C LYS A 98 9.12 -3.65 6.18
N GLU A 99 8.35 -4.59 6.71
CA GLU A 99 8.24 -4.82 8.16
C GLU A 99 9.61 -5.20 8.77
N GLY A 100 10.35 -6.09 8.11
CA GLY A 100 11.70 -6.46 8.52
C GLY A 100 12.67 -5.27 8.56
N GLU A 101 12.60 -4.37 7.58
CA GLU A 101 13.41 -3.15 7.52
C GLU A 101 13.09 -2.17 8.67
N VAL A 102 11.83 -2.12 9.13
CA VAL A 102 11.42 -1.30 10.29
C VAL A 102 11.85 -1.95 11.62
N ILE A 103 11.68 -3.27 11.75
CA ILE A 103 11.92 -4.00 13.00
C ILE A 103 13.42 -4.18 13.27
N PHE A 104 14.22 -4.44 12.23
CA PHE A 104 15.64 -4.79 12.39
C PHE A 104 16.48 -3.70 13.09
N PRO A 105 16.36 -2.41 12.75
CA PRO A 105 17.03 -1.33 13.50
C PRO A 105 16.61 -1.24 14.96
N ILE A 106 15.32 -1.49 15.28
CA ILE A 106 14.79 -1.45 16.65
C ILE A 106 15.40 -2.58 17.49
N ILE A 107 15.48 -3.79 16.92
CA ILE A 107 16.10 -4.94 17.57
C ILE A 107 17.59 -4.67 17.82
N LEU A 108 18.32 -4.16 16.82
CA LEU A 108 19.73 -3.82 16.96
C LEU A 108 19.95 -2.78 18.07
N ALA A 109 19.17 -1.69 18.06
CA ALA A 109 19.25 -0.64 19.08
C ALA A 109 18.97 -1.14 20.50
N ASN A 110 18.05 -2.10 20.65
CA ASN A 110 17.76 -2.71 21.96
C ASN A 110 18.83 -3.72 22.38
N SER A 111 19.45 -4.45 21.44
CA SER A 111 20.54 -5.39 21.72
C SER A 111 21.80 -4.70 22.27
N ASP A 112 22.08 -3.47 21.85
CA ASP A 112 23.23 -2.70 22.34
C ASP A 112 22.97 -2.04 23.72
N LYS A 113 21.71 -1.77 24.07
CA LYS A 113 21.33 -1.29 25.40
C LYS A 113 21.58 -2.34 26.49
N ASP A 114 21.37 -3.62 26.19
CA ASP A 114 21.59 -4.69 27.16
C ASP A 114 23.08 -5.04 27.36
N LYS A 115 23.96 -4.70 26.40
CA LYS A 115 25.42 -4.82 26.57
C LYS A 115 26.02 -3.80 27.55
N ASN A 116 25.33 -2.67 27.78
CA ASN A 116 25.79 -1.60 28.67
C ASN A 116 25.28 -1.69 30.13
N LYS A 117 24.45 -2.69 30.46
CA LYS A 117 24.14 -3.00 31.86
C LYS A 117 25.31 -3.77 32.46
N LYS A 118 26.33 -3.05 32.95
CA LYS A 118 27.34 -3.62 33.86
C LYS A 118 26.59 -4.30 35.02
N ARG A 119 26.78 -5.62 35.16
CA ARG A 119 26.46 -6.35 36.40
C ARG A 119 27.22 -5.65 37.53
N ILE A 120 26.49 -4.97 38.41
CA ILE A 120 26.99 -4.49 39.70
C ILE A 120 26.83 -5.63 40.69
#